data_AF-A0AAD6T973-F1
#
_entry.id   AF-A0AAD6T973-F1
#
_cell.length_a   1.000
_cell.length_b   1.000
_cell.length_c   1.000
_cell.angle_alpha   90.00
_cell.angle_beta   90.00
_cell.angle_gamma   90.00
#
_symmetry.space_group_name_H-M   'P 1'
#
loop_
_entity.id
_entity.type
_entity.pdbx_description
1 polymer ?
#
loop_
_entity_poly.entity_id
_entity_poly.type
_entity_poly.pdbx_seq_one_letter_code
_entity_poly.pdbx_strand_id
1 'polypeptide(L)'
;MSNPPGILLTPDLTPEVVEFWGFKYKEVKQELEALKRSGTYDDVQTYGELKRLIELLQTEAITNTKRLEANEKFIQEIVVSTRNEQRATQQKLDACNAEKRDLLVQIGRLNTERISLHRQVQVCYSQAASLAAEADRQRMAAVAELFNSENSFIDESFTPTSAMFSSLQEIVASLPRDTEWQLYFMPRPPNSIPLRVQEVGKPGYWFYPFNLSPMDAPFDLVVETDSNTWLYFGRYTSRPFSSYEMRLSEWMTLDEQTKLIFCSRVASENSKLPIQPASYTTQIDIRQRYDSGQFNVPCYSLECVGYDMELYDALQSTATMLRCDRERDVSTISRSLGKRRRTETPSIYGLGEGEPTKTKTARIEGTTVNDAGEGLVKGE
;
A
#
# COMPACT_ATOMS: atom_id res chain seq x y z
N MET A 1 73.14 -64.42 -17.31
CA MET A 1 74.44 -63.90 -17.77
C MET A 1 75.19 -65.05 -18.42
N SER A 2 75.40 -64.93 -19.72
CA SER A 2 75.95 -65.95 -20.60
C SER A 2 77.48 -65.94 -20.50
N ASN A 3 78.10 -67.10 -20.26
CA ASN A 3 79.57 -67.24 -20.26
C ASN A 3 80.12 -67.04 -21.68
N PRO A 4 81.16 -66.21 -21.89
CA PRO A 4 81.85 -66.15 -23.16
C PRO A 4 82.79 -67.36 -23.35
N PRO A 5 82.94 -67.85 -24.60
CA PRO A 5 83.68 -69.06 -24.92
C PRO A 5 85.21 -68.84 -24.84
N GLY A 6 85.92 -69.82 -24.28
CA GLY A 6 87.38 -69.84 -24.22
C GLY A 6 88.00 -69.94 -25.61
N ILE A 7 88.85 -68.97 -25.95
CA ILE A 7 89.63 -68.94 -27.20
C ILE A 7 90.79 -69.93 -27.06
N LEU A 8 90.73 -71.03 -27.80
CA LEU A 8 91.85 -71.95 -28.04
C LEU A 8 92.85 -71.27 -28.98
N LEU A 9 94.03 -70.91 -28.48
CA LEU A 9 95.14 -70.38 -29.27
C LEU A 9 95.91 -71.55 -29.90
N THR A 10 95.87 -71.65 -31.23
CA THR A 10 96.73 -72.52 -32.04
C THR A 10 98.14 -71.92 -32.17
N PRO A 11 99.20 -72.74 -32.17
CA PRO A 11 100.58 -72.27 -32.10
C PRO A 11 101.13 -72.01 -33.52
N ASP A 12 100.83 -70.84 -34.08
CA ASP A 12 101.58 -70.27 -35.21
C ASP A 12 101.38 -68.75 -35.24
N LEU A 13 101.63 -68.09 -34.11
CA LEU A 13 101.72 -66.63 -34.06
C LEU A 13 103.10 -66.21 -34.56
N THR A 14 103.12 -65.50 -35.69
CA THR A 14 104.32 -64.92 -36.26
C THR A 14 104.93 -63.87 -35.32
N PRO A 15 106.27 -63.69 -35.33
CA PRO A 15 106.99 -62.80 -34.39
C PRO A 15 106.47 -61.36 -34.33
N GLU A 16 105.91 -60.86 -35.43
CA GLU A 16 105.38 -59.50 -35.56
C GLU A 16 104.12 -59.26 -34.70
N VAL A 17 103.32 -60.30 -34.43
CA VAL A 17 102.12 -60.19 -33.58
C VAL A 17 102.52 -60.08 -32.10
N VAL A 18 103.60 -60.74 -31.69
CA VAL A 18 104.11 -60.69 -30.31
C VAL A 18 104.70 -59.31 -30.00
N GLU A 19 105.41 -58.68 -30.93
CA GLU A 19 105.94 -57.33 -30.75
C GLU A 19 104.84 -56.26 -30.72
N PHE A 20 103.82 -56.39 -31.57
CA PHE A 20 102.66 -55.48 -31.57
C PHE A 20 101.89 -55.52 -30.24
N TRP A 21 101.58 -56.71 -29.73
CA TRP A 21 100.91 -56.84 -28.43
C TRP A 21 101.81 -56.49 -27.24
N GLY A 22 103.12 -56.72 -27.35
CA GLY A 22 104.09 -56.26 -26.36
C GLY A 22 104.15 -54.74 -26.24
N PHE A 23 104.11 -54.03 -27.37
CA PHE A 23 104.04 -52.56 -27.39
C PHE A 23 102.69 -52.06 -26.83
N LYS A 24 101.57 -52.65 -27.28
CA LYS A 24 100.23 -52.29 -26.78
C LYS A 24 100.05 -52.55 -25.29
N TYR A 25 100.58 -53.65 -24.78
CA TYR A 25 100.56 -53.94 -23.35
C TYR A 25 101.38 -52.92 -22.56
N LYS A 26 102.52 -52.47 -23.09
CA LYS A 26 103.36 -51.46 -22.44
C LYS A 26 102.68 -50.09 -22.39
N GLU A 27 102.00 -49.71 -23.47
CA GLU A 27 101.22 -48.48 -23.59
C GLU A 27 100.04 -48.47 -22.59
N VAL A 28 99.23 -49.55 -22.58
CA VAL A 28 98.11 -49.72 -21.64
C VAL A 28 98.59 -49.79 -20.19
N LYS A 29 99.74 -50.44 -19.93
CA LYS A 29 100.31 -50.49 -18.58
C LYS A 29 100.79 -49.12 -18.10
N GLN A 30 101.34 -48.29 -18.97
CA GLN A 30 101.73 -46.92 -18.62
C GLN A 30 100.51 -46.03 -18.36
N GLU A 31 99.45 -46.18 -19.16
CA GLU A 31 98.19 -45.47 -18.99
C GLU A 31 97.47 -45.88 -17.69
N LEU A 32 97.49 -47.17 -17.35
CA LEU A 32 96.97 -47.71 -16.09
C LEU A 32 97.78 -47.20 -14.87
N GLU A 33 99.11 -47.12 -15.00
CA GLU A 33 99.99 -46.57 -13.95
C GLU A 33 99.84 -45.04 -13.78
N ALA A 34 99.47 -44.32 -14.85
CA ALA A 34 99.12 -42.91 -14.78
C ALA A 34 97.75 -42.70 -14.09
N LEU A 35 96.74 -43.51 -14.43
CA LEU A 35 95.42 -43.50 -13.79
C LEU A 35 95.47 -43.88 -12.31
N LYS A 36 96.35 -44.81 -11.92
CA LYS A 36 96.60 -45.14 -10.50
C LYS A 36 97.22 -43.97 -9.72
N ARG A 37 98.03 -43.13 -10.37
CA ARG A 37 98.64 -41.95 -9.75
C ARG A 37 97.71 -40.73 -9.69
N SER A 38 96.73 -40.62 -10.59
CA SER A 38 95.67 -39.59 -10.51
C SER A 38 94.52 -39.98 -9.58
N GLY A 39 94.38 -41.27 -9.25
CA GLY A 39 93.32 -41.82 -8.39
C GLY A 39 93.60 -41.80 -6.89
N THR A 40 94.73 -41.28 -6.43
CA THR A 40 95.00 -41.02 -5.00
C THR A 40 94.59 -39.60 -4.65
N TYR A 41 93.31 -39.29 -4.80
CA TYR A 41 92.65 -38.19 -4.10
C TYR A 41 91.94 -38.79 -2.88
N ASP A 42 92.45 -38.41 -1.71
CA ASP A 42 91.99 -38.61 -0.33
C ASP A 42 90.64 -39.36 -0.10
N ASP A 43 90.70 -40.70 -0.11
CA ASP A 43 89.57 -41.64 0.10
C ASP A 43 88.97 -41.55 1.54
N VAL A 44 89.65 -40.85 2.46
CA VAL A 44 89.19 -40.66 3.85
C VAL A 44 88.33 -39.40 4.00
N GLN A 45 88.58 -38.36 3.18
CA GLN A 45 87.83 -37.10 3.25
C GLN A 45 86.46 -37.22 2.55
N THR A 46 86.41 -37.93 1.42
CA THR A 46 85.19 -38.22 0.67
C THR A 46 84.22 -39.13 1.43
N TYR A 47 84.71 -40.12 2.19
CA TYR A 47 83.87 -41.00 3.01
C TYR A 47 83.27 -40.27 4.23
N GLY A 48 84.02 -39.34 4.85
CA GLY A 48 83.51 -38.49 5.93
C GLY A 48 82.43 -37.52 5.47
N GLU A 49 82.60 -36.91 4.30
CA GLU A 49 81.59 -36.06 3.65
C GLU A 49 80.35 -36.86 3.24
N LEU A 50 80.54 -38.05 2.66
CA LEU A 50 79.44 -38.95 2.29
C LEU A 50 78.62 -39.37 3.52
N LYS A 51 79.27 -39.73 4.62
CA LYS A 51 78.60 -40.08 5.89
C LYS A 51 77.81 -38.90 6.45
N ARG A 52 78.37 -37.69 6.42
CA ARG A 52 77.69 -36.46 6.86
C ARG A 52 76.49 -36.12 5.97
N LEU A 53 76.61 -36.35 4.67
CA LEU A 53 75.51 -36.20 3.71
C LEU A 53 74.40 -37.20 3.97
N ILE A 54 74.74 -38.47 4.29
CA ILE A 54 73.76 -39.50 4.68
C ILE A 54 73.03 -39.12 5.97
N GLU A 55 73.74 -38.64 6.99
CA GLU A 55 73.13 -38.18 8.25
C GLU A 55 72.23 -36.95 8.03
N LEU A 56 72.62 -36.01 7.16
CA LEU A 56 71.77 -34.89 6.75
C LEU A 56 70.52 -35.36 5.99
N LEU A 57 70.67 -36.28 5.03
CA LEU A 57 69.54 -36.86 4.30
C LEU A 57 68.58 -37.62 5.23
N GLN A 58 69.10 -38.33 6.23
CA GLN A 58 68.27 -39.01 7.23
C GLN A 58 67.54 -38.02 8.15
N THR A 59 68.20 -36.96 8.61
CA THR A 59 67.54 -35.93 9.43
C THR A 59 66.51 -35.15 8.63
N GLU A 60 66.81 -34.78 7.38
CA GLU A 60 65.90 -34.15 6.42
C GLU A 60 64.71 -35.06 6.08
N ALA A 61 64.92 -36.37 5.94
CA ALA A 61 63.83 -37.33 5.74
C ALA A 61 62.92 -37.37 6.97
N ILE A 62 63.47 -37.49 8.18
CA ILE A 62 62.71 -37.51 9.43
C ILE A 62 61.93 -36.19 9.64
N THR A 63 62.54 -35.04 9.38
CA THR A 63 61.86 -33.74 9.50
C THR A 63 60.75 -33.59 8.47
N ASN A 64 60.97 -34.01 7.22
CA ASN A 64 59.92 -34.01 6.20
C ASN A 64 58.78 -34.95 6.55
N THR A 65 59.04 -36.16 7.05
CA THR A 65 57.97 -37.06 7.52
C THR A 65 57.16 -36.42 8.63
N LYS A 66 57.81 -35.84 9.65
CA LYS A 66 57.12 -35.12 10.74
C LYS A 66 56.29 -33.94 10.23
N ARG A 67 56.80 -33.20 9.24
CA ARG A 67 56.08 -32.08 8.63
C ARG A 67 54.86 -32.56 7.84
N LEU A 68 54.98 -33.66 7.12
CA LEU A 68 53.86 -34.29 6.40
C LEU A 68 52.78 -34.77 7.37
N GLU A 69 53.16 -35.45 8.47
CA GLU A 69 52.22 -35.88 9.50
C GLU A 69 51.50 -34.70 10.17
N ALA A 70 52.21 -33.60 10.48
CA ALA A 70 51.62 -32.39 11.04
C ALA A 70 50.65 -31.72 10.06
N ASN A 71 51.03 -31.62 8.78
CA ASN A 71 50.17 -31.09 7.73
C ASN A 71 48.93 -31.96 7.51
N GLU A 72 49.08 -33.28 7.54
CA GLU A 72 47.97 -34.21 7.41
C GLU A 72 46.97 -34.05 8.56
N LYS A 73 47.45 -33.95 9.81
CA LYS A 73 46.60 -33.66 10.97
C LYS A 73 45.86 -32.33 10.84
N PHE A 74 46.57 -31.29 10.39
CA PHE A 74 45.97 -29.96 10.17
C PHE A 74 44.89 -29.99 9.08
N ILE A 75 45.15 -30.67 7.96
CA ILE A 75 44.16 -30.84 6.88
C ILE A 75 42.95 -31.63 7.40
N GLN A 76 43.17 -32.71 8.16
CA GLN A 76 42.08 -33.49 8.75
C GLN A 76 41.22 -32.63 9.69
N GLU A 77 41.84 -31.79 10.53
CA GLU A 77 41.14 -30.87 11.41
C GLU A 77 40.28 -29.86 10.62
N ILE A 78 40.85 -29.25 9.57
CA ILE A 78 40.11 -28.33 8.68
C ILE A 78 38.93 -29.05 8.03
N VAL A 79 39.13 -30.27 7.51
CA VAL A 79 38.07 -31.04 6.84
C VAL A 79 36.94 -31.35 7.83
N VAL A 80 37.26 -31.73 9.06
CA VAL A 80 36.26 -31.99 10.10
C VAL A 80 35.53 -30.70 10.49
N SER A 81 36.24 -29.59 10.71
CA SER A 81 35.63 -28.29 11.03
C SER A 81 34.69 -27.83 9.92
N THR A 82 35.15 -27.84 8.68
CA THR A 82 34.37 -27.44 7.50
C THR A 82 33.12 -28.31 7.34
N ARG A 83 33.24 -29.62 7.57
CA ARG A 83 32.09 -30.54 7.49
C ARG A 83 31.08 -30.28 8.60
N ASN A 84 31.53 -29.94 9.81
CA ASN A 84 30.66 -29.59 10.92
C ASN A 84 29.93 -28.26 10.66
N GLU A 85 30.63 -27.26 10.16
CA GLU A 85 30.05 -25.97 9.74
C GLU A 85 29.02 -26.17 8.63
N GLN A 86 29.34 -26.96 7.61
CA GLN A 86 28.42 -27.30 6.52
C GLN A 86 27.16 -28.01 7.04
N ARG A 87 27.31 -28.94 7.99
CA ARG A 87 26.16 -29.60 8.61
C ARG A 87 25.32 -28.61 9.42
N ALA A 88 25.94 -27.71 10.18
CA ALA A 88 25.25 -26.71 10.97
C ALA A 88 24.50 -25.70 10.09
N THR A 89 25.08 -25.26 8.97
CA THR A 89 24.41 -24.38 8.01
C THR A 89 23.26 -25.09 7.30
N GLN A 90 23.44 -26.37 6.94
CA GLN A 90 22.37 -27.18 6.35
C GLN A 90 21.17 -27.32 7.31
N GLN A 91 21.43 -27.63 8.58
CA GLN A 91 20.35 -27.72 9.59
C GLN A 91 19.60 -26.40 9.77
N LYS A 92 20.31 -25.27 9.77
CA LYS A 92 19.68 -23.94 9.83
C LYS A 92 18.84 -23.65 8.59
N LEU A 93 19.33 -24.03 7.41
CA LEU A 93 18.58 -23.87 6.16
C LEU A 93 17.30 -24.71 6.16
N ASP A 94 17.38 -25.95 6.63
CA ASP A 94 16.22 -26.86 6.71
C ASP A 94 15.18 -26.34 7.72
N ALA A 95 15.62 -25.84 8.88
CA ALA A 95 14.75 -25.21 9.87
C ALA A 95 14.05 -23.95 9.32
N CYS A 96 14.81 -23.06 8.66
CA CYS A 96 14.26 -21.88 8.00
C CYS A 96 13.25 -22.24 6.89
N ASN A 97 13.54 -23.28 6.10
CA ASN A 97 12.63 -23.78 5.08
C ASN A 97 11.35 -24.40 5.69
N ALA A 98 11.43 -25.01 6.87
CA ALA A 98 10.26 -25.50 7.59
C ALA A 98 9.38 -24.34 8.06
N GLU A 99 9.97 -23.35 8.74
CA GLU A 99 9.25 -22.15 9.18
C GLU A 99 8.61 -21.38 8.01
N LYS A 100 9.34 -21.24 6.89
CA LYS A 100 8.80 -20.65 5.66
C LYS A 100 7.55 -21.38 5.17
N ARG A 101 7.57 -22.72 5.18
CA ARG A 101 6.41 -23.53 4.77
C ARG A 101 5.23 -23.31 5.71
N ASP A 102 5.48 -23.27 7.02
CA ASP A 102 4.43 -23.06 8.02
C ASP A 102 3.80 -21.65 7.91
N LEU A 103 4.62 -20.62 7.71
CA LEU A 103 4.14 -19.26 7.48
C LEU A 103 3.30 -19.15 6.19
N LEU A 104 3.70 -19.83 5.11
CA LEU A 104 2.91 -19.87 3.87
C LEU A 104 1.53 -20.51 4.09
N VAL A 105 1.46 -21.59 4.87
CA VAL A 105 0.18 -22.21 5.25
C VAL A 105 -0.67 -21.24 6.08
N GLN A 106 -0.06 -20.53 7.05
CA GLN A 106 -0.78 -19.55 7.86
C GLN A 106 -1.31 -18.38 7.05
N ILE A 107 -0.52 -17.83 6.11
CA ILE A 107 -0.95 -16.78 5.19
C ILE A 107 -2.12 -17.26 4.32
N GLY A 108 -2.05 -18.49 3.80
CA GLY A 108 -3.14 -19.10 3.04
C GLY A 108 -4.45 -19.19 3.84
N ARG A 109 -4.36 -19.61 5.10
CA ARG A 109 -5.51 -19.67 6.02
C ARG A 109 -6.11 -18.29 6.27
N LEU A 110 -5.28 -17.31 6.66
CA LEU A 110 -5.73 -15.95 6.96
C LEU A 110 -6.33 -15.26 5.72
N ASN A 111 -5.78 -15.51 4.52
CA ASN A 111 -6.34 -14.96 3.30
C ASN A 111 -7.73 -15.54 2.99
N THR A 112 -7.91 -16.85 3.20
CA THR A 112 -9.22 -17.51 3.03
C THR A 112 -10.25 -16.97 4.01
N GLU A 113 -9.86 -16.78 5.28
CA GLU A 113 -10.69 -16.17 6.32
C GLU A 113 -11.08 -14.73 5.97
N ARG A 114 -10.10 -13.92 5.54
CA ARG A 114 -10.34 -12.54 5.09
C ARG A 114 -11.34 -12.48 3.93
N ILE A 115 -11.20 -13.35 2.92
CA ILE A 115 -12.12 -13.42 1.79
C ILE A 115 -13.54 -13.79 2.26
N SER A 116 -13.65 -14.77 3.17
CA SER A 116 -14.93 -15.17 3.75
C SER A 116 -15.60 -14.03 4.52
N LEU A 117 -14.87 -13.36 5.42
CA LEU A 117 -15.36 -12.22 6.18
C LEU A 117 -15.76 -11.05 5.28
N HIS A 118 -14.96 -10.76 4.25
CA HIS A 118 -15.29 -9.72 3.28
C HIS A 118 -16.61 -10.01 2.57
N ARG A 119 -16.84 -11.27 2.14
CA ARG A 119 -18.11 -11.69 1.54
C ARG A 119 -19.28 -11.56 2.53
N GLN A 120 -19.09 -11.93 3.79
CA GLN A 120 -20.12 -11.78 4.82
C GLN A 120 -20.49 -10.30 5.03
N VAL A 121 -19.48 -9.43 5.14
CA VAL A 121 -19.69 -7.97 5.25
C VAL A 121 -20.48 -7.44 4.05
N GLN A 122 -20.12 -7.84 2.82
CA GLN A 122 -20.86 -7.45 1.61
C GLN A 122 -22.33 -7.90 1.64
N VAL A 123 -22.61 -9.12 2.09
CA VAL A 123 -23.99 -9.62 2.26
C VAL A 123 -24.75 -8.83 3.32
N CYS A 124 -24.12 -8.52 4.46
CA CYS A 124 -24.74 -7.70 5.49
C CYS A 124 -25.08 -6.30 4.97
N TYR A 125 -24.19 -5.67 4.20
CA TYR A 125 -24.45 -4.35 3.60
C TYR A 125 -25.59 -4.39 2.58
N SER A 126 -25.67 -5.42 1.74
CA SER A 126 -26.76 -5.53 0.75
C SER A 126 -28.12 -5.79 1.41
N GLN A 127 -28.14 -6.59 2.47
CA GLN A 127 -29.33 -6.81 3.30
C GLN A 127 -29.76 -5.52 4.01
N ALA A 128 -28.82 -4.80 4.63
CA ALA A 128 -29.10 -3.51 5.27
C ALA A 128 -29.66 -2.49 4.26
N ALA A 129 -29.07 -2.38 3.07
CA ALA A 129 -29.57 -1.50 2.01
C ALA A 129 -30.99 -1.89 1.54
N SER A 130 -31.29 -3.18 1.43
CA SER A 130 -32.63 -3.67 1.06
C SER A 130 -33.68 -3.33 2.11
N LEU A 131 -33.35 -3.54 3.39
CA LEU A 131 -34.22 -3.19 4.52
C LEU A 131 -34.38 -1.67 4.66
N ALA A 132 -33.33 -0.90 4.39
CA ALA A 132 -33.39 0.56 4.35
C ALA A 132 -34.36 1.06 3.27
N ALA A 133 -34.27 0.50 2.05
CA ALA A 133 -35.19 0.82 0.97
C ALA A 133 -36.64 0.40 1.28
N GLU A 134 -36.84 -0.72 1.98
CA GLU A 134 -38.16 -1.12 2.44
C GLU A 134 -38.74 -0.13 3.46
N ALA A 135 -37.96 0.26 4.46
CA ALA A 135 -38.37 1.25 5.45
C ALA A 135 -38.71 2.62 4.81
N ASP A 136 -37.94 3.03 3.79
CA ASP A 136 -38.17 4.25 3.02
C ASP A 136 -39.51 4.19 2.28
N ARG A 137 -39.79 3.08 1.57
CA ARG A 137 -41.08 2.87 0.89
C ARG A 137 -42.26 2.87 1.86
N GLN A 138 -42.12 2.19 3.00
CA GLN A 138 -43.17 2.16 4.03
C GLN A 138 -43.46 3.57 4.57
N ARG A 139 -42.44 4.38 4.83
CA ARG A 139 -42.61 5.77 5.25
C ARG A 139 -43.25 6.64 4.19
N MET A 140 -42.80 6.52 2.93
CA MET A 140 -43.40 7.29 1.84
C MET A 140 -44.87 6.94 1.62
N ALA A 141 -45.24 5.66 1.73
CA ALA A 141 -46.64 5.23 1.67
C ALA A 141 -47.45 5.83 2.82
N ALA A 142 -46.93 5.78 4.05
CA ALA A 142 -47.59 6.37 5.21
C ALA A 142 -47.71 7.91 5.13
N VAL A 143 -46.71 8.60 4.57
CA VAL A 143 -46.80 10.05 4.29
C VAL A 143 -47.88 10.33 3.25
N ALA A 144 -47.97 9.54 2.19
CA ALA A 144 -49.01 9.69 1.16
C ALA A 144 -50.42 9.42 1.71
N GLU A 145 -50.56 8.50 2.67
CA GLU A 145 -51.82 8.26 3.39
C GLU A 145 -52.18 9.40 4.36
N LEU A 146 -51.19 9.98 5.03
CA LEU A 146 -51.39 11.07 5.98
C LEU A 146 -51.76 12.39 5.31
N PHE A 147 -51.13 12.69 4.17
CA PHE A 147 -51.31 13.94 3.45
C PHE A 147 -51.91 13.63 2.08
N ASN A 148 -53.21 13.89 1.93
CA ASN A 148 -53.91 13.76 0.65
C ASN A 148 -53.13 14.51 -0.44
N SER A 149 -52.51 13.76 -1.35
CA SER A 149 -51.55 14.26 -2.34
C SER A 149 -52.15 15.08 -3.49
N GLU A 150 -53.48 15.26 -3.47
CA GLU A 150 -54.25 15.99 -4.48
C GLU A 150 -54.05 17.51 -4.43
N ASN A 151 -53.62 18.05 -3.29
CA ASN A 151 -53.39 19.49 -3.14
C ASN A 151 -51.95 19.85 -3.53
N SER A 152 -51.75 20.23 -4.80
CA SER A 152 -50.52 20.91 -5.22
C SER A 152 -50.67 22.43 -5.04
N PHE A 153 -49.72 23.05 -4.35
CA PHE A 153 -49.63 24.52 -4.26
C PHE A 153 -48.96 25.16 -5.49
N ILE A 154 -48.52 24.32 -6.41
CA ILE A 154 -47.72 24.69 -7.57
C ILE A 154 -48.47 24.26 -8.83
N ASP A 155 -48.50 25.15 -9.82
CA ASP A 155 -49.01 24.88 -11.16
C ASP A 155 -48.22 23.71 -11.79
N GLU A 156 -48.92 22.74 -12.38
CA GLU A 156 -48.29 21.57 -13.03
C GLU A 156 -47.29 21.95 -14.14
N SER A 157 -47.45 23.14 -14.73
CA SER A 157 -46.54 23.66 -15.75
C SER A 157 -45.27 24.31 -15.18
N PHE A 158 -45.23 24.61 -13.88
CA PHE A 158 -44.09 25.25 -13.24
C PHE A 158 -42.94 24.26 -13.03
N THR A 159 -41.76 24.62 -13.53
CA THR A 159 -40.54 23.84 -13.32
C THR A 159 -39.58 24.63 -12.43
N PRO A 160 -39.36 24.21 -11.16
CA PRO A 160 -38.50 24.94 -10.24
C PRO A 160 -37.05 24.87 -10.70
N THR A 161 -36.34 26.00 -10.63
CA THR A 161 -34.92 26.11 -11.01
C THR A 161 -34.05 26.22 -9.77
N SER A 162 -32.86 25.62 -9.78
CA SER A 162 -31.91 25.75 -8.68
C SER A 162 -31.10 27.06 -8.75
N ALA A 163 -30.91 27.69 -7.60
CA ALA A 163 -30.05 28.85 -7.41
C ALA A 163 -28.63 28.41 -7.02
N MET A 164 -27.60 29.00 -7.63
CA MET A 164 -26.20 28.64 -7.36
C MET A 164 -25.50 29.71 -6.49
N PHE A 165 -25.09 29.35 -5.28
CA PHE A 165 -24.33 30.22 -4.37
C PHE A 165 -23.55 29.43 -3.32
N SER A 166 -22.37 29.93 -2.93
CA SER A 166 -21.46 29.23 -2.00
C SER A 166 -21.57 29.70 -0.54
N SER A 167 -22.11 30.90 -0.31
CA SER A 167 -22.16 31.50 1.03
C SER A 167 -23.61 31.67 1.46
N LEU A 168 -24.04 30.85 2.42
CA LEU A 168 -25.37 30.96 3.03
C LEU A 168 -25.54 32.30 3.78
N GLN A 169 -24.46 32.84 4.34
CA GLN A 169 -24.52 34.10 5.08
C GLN A 169 -24.75 35.29 4.14
N GLU A 170 -24.10 35.31 2.98
CA GLU A 170 -24.31 36.35 1.95
C GLU A 170 -25.73 36.30 1.41
N ILE A 171 -26.24 35.10 1.07
CA ILE A 171 -27.60 34.99 0.53
C ILE A 171 -28.63 35.47 1.56
N VAL A 172 -28.53 35.03 2.82
CA VAL A 172 -29.47 35.41 3.88
C VAL A 172 -29.40 36.90 4.19
N ALA A 173 -28.21 37.50 4.18
CA ALA A 173 -28.05 38.93 4.42
C ALA A 173 -28.65 39.81 3.32
N SER A 174 -28.76 39.29 2.10
CA SER A 174 -29.27 39.99 0.92
C SER A 174 -30.74 39.71 0.61
N LEU A 175 -31.37 38.74 1.28
CA LEU A 175 -32.80 38.48 1.14
C LEU A 175 -33.65 39.56 1.86
N PRO A 176 -34.88 39.83 1.38
CA PRO A 176 -35.80 40.74 2.05
C PRO A 176 -36.07 40.28 3.50
N ARG A 177 -35.89 41.18 4.47
CA ARG A 177 -36.01 40.87 5.92
C ARG A 177 -37.44 40.84 6.46
N ASP A 178 -38.44 41.12 5.62
CA ASP A 178 -39.85 41.22 6.02
C ASP A 178 -40.57 39.86 6.13
N THR A 179 -39.85 38.75 6.09
CA THR A 179 -40.46 37.42 6.24
C THR A 179 -40.67 37.12 7.73
N GLU A 180 -41.94 36.99 8.15
CA GLU A 180 -42.33 36.58 9.51
C GLU A 180 -41.94 35.13 9.84
N TRP A 181 -41.46 34.37 8.85
CA TRP A 181 -41.23 32.93 8.89
C TRP A 181 -39.75 32.57 8.89
N GLN A 182 -39.45 31.35 9.34
CA GLN A 182 -38.08 30.85 9.42
C GLN A 182 -37.64 30.23 8.09
N LEU A 183 -36.47 30.63 7.60
CA LEU A 183 -35.85 30.07 6.41
C LEU A 183 -34.80 29.02 6.79
N TYR A 184 -34.99 27.77 6.37
CA TYR A 184 -34.08 26.66 6.66
C TYR A 184 -33.34 26.18 5.44
N PHE A 185 -32.01 26.21 5.54
CA PHE A 185 -31.10 25.64 4.55
C PHE A 185 -30.65 24.25 4.99
N MET A 186 -31.02 23.24 4.23
CA MET A 186 -30.62 21.86 4.47
C MET A 186 -29.53 21.47 3.47
N PRO A 187 -28.27 21.26 3.91
CA PRO A 187 -27.22 20.81 3.02
C PRO A 187 -27.47 19.35 2.62
N ARG A 188 -26.75 18.84 1.62
CA ARG A 188 -26.85 17.44 1.21
C ARG A 188 -25.97 16.53 2.07
N PRO A 189 -26.24 15.21 2.12
CA PRO A 189 -25.26 14.24 2.58
C PRO A 189 -23.93 14.42 1.83
N PRO A 190 -22.77 14.40 2.53
CA PRO A 190 -22.58 13.87 3.89
C PRO A 190 -22.72 14.89 5.04
N ASN A 191 -23.18 16.12 4.77
CA ASN A 191 -23.21 17.20 5.78
C ASN A 191 -24.52 17.26 6.59
N SER A 192 -25.47 16.39 6.27
CA SER A 192 -26.79 16.29 6.89
C SER A 192 -27.30 14.85 6.82
N ILE A 193 -28.28 14.55 7.67
CA ILE A 193 -29.05 13.30 7.57
C ILE A 193 -30.05 13.41 6.40
N PRO A 194 -30.44 12.29 5.75
CA PRO A 194 -31.36 12.33 4.61
C PRO A 194 -32.69 13.06 4.87
N LEU A 195 -33.06 13.89 3.90
CA LEU A 195 -34.40 14.44 3.66
C LEU A 195 -35.05 13.68 2.52
N ARG A 196 -36.36 13.43 2.64
CA ARG A 196 -37.14 12.67 1.66
C ARG A 196 -38.41 13.42 1.32
N VAL A 197 -38.29 14.23 0.28
CA VAL A 197 -39.39 14.95 -0.36
C VAL A 197 -39.25 14.68 -1.86
N GLN A 198 -40.28 14.10 -2.47
CA GLN A 198 -40.19 13.64 -3.86
C GLN A 198 -40.08 14.81 -4.84
N GLU A 199 -40.87 15.86 -4.61
CA GLU A 199 -41.00 17.01 -5.48
C GLU A 199 -41.23 18.28 -4.66
N VAL A 200 -40.95 19.43 -5.27
CA VAL A 200 -41.20 20.74 -4.68
C VAL A 200 -42.71 20.90 -4.40
N GLY A 201 -43.05 21.43 -3.24
CA GLY A 201 -44.45 21.62 -2.81
C GLY A 201 -45.19 20.33 -2.42
N LYS A 202 -44.51 19.18 -2.37
CA LYS A 202 -45.12 17.90 -1.96
C LYS A 202 -44.76 17.52 -0.52
N PRO A 203 -45.63 16.76 0.17
CA PRO A 203 -45.32 16.26 1.51
C PRO A 203 -44.13 15.30 1.48
N GLY A 204 -43.52 15.10 2.63
CA GLY A 204 -42.38 14.20 2.79
C GLY A 204 -42.08 13.90 4.24
N TYR A 205 -40.84 13.53 4.51
CA TYR A 205 -40.33 13.38 5.86
C TYR A 205 -38.83 13.68 5.89
N TRP A 206 -38.34 13.89 7.10
CA TRP A 206 -36.91 14.04 7.37
C TRP A 206 -36.55 13.47 8.73
N PHE A 207 -35.26 13.41 8.98
CA PHE A 207 -34.71 12.95 10.23
C PHE A 207 -33.97 14.09 10.93
N TYR A 208 -34.29 14.22 12.22
CA TYR A 208 -33.64 15.11 13.18
C TYR A 208 -33.67 16.63 12.89
N PRO A 209 -34.60 17.35 13.54
CA PRO A 209 -34.64 18.81 13.58
C PRO A 209 -34.47 19.32 15.03
N PHE A 210 -33.32 19.11 15.66
CA PHE A 210 -33.17 19.44 17.09
C PHE A 210 -33.14 20.96 17.40
N ASN A 211 -33.03 21.83 16.38
CA ASN A 211 -32.98 23.28 16.56
C ASN A 211 -34.08 24.04 15.81
N LEU A 212 -35.13 23.35 15.35
CA LEU A 212 -36.27 24.07 14.77
C LEU A 212 -37.13 24.64 15.91
N SER A 213 -37.41 25.94 15.79
CA SER A 213 -38.41 26.64 16.61
C SER A 213 -39.79 25.99 16.45
N PRO A 214 -40.76 26.29 17.33
CA PRO A 214 -41.71 25.31 17.84
C PRO A 214 -42.28 24.42 16.74
N MET A 215 -42.19 23.11 16.97
CA MET A 215 -43.01 22.10 16.29
C MET A 215 -44.39 22.71 16.06
N ASP A 216 -44.87 22.71 14.82
CA ASP A 216 -46.10 23.38 14.33
C ASP A 216 -45.99 24.80 13.74
N ALA A 217 -44.83 25.47 13.79
CA ALA A 217 -44.65 26.73 13.05
C ALA A 217 -44.30 26.47 11.57
N PRO A 218 -44.94 27.20 10.62
CA PRO A 218 -44.54 27.15 9.21
C PRO A 218 -43.13 27.69 9.00
N PHE A 219 -42.37 27.04 8.12
CA PHE A 219 -41.02 27.45 7.74
C PHE A 219 -40.77 27.19 6.26
N ASP A 220 -39.90 27.99 5.67
CA ASP A 220 -39.49 27.87 4.27
C ASP A 220 -38.25 26.96 4.16
N LEU A 221 -38.33 25.94 3.31
CA LEU A 221 -37.29 24.92 3.16
C LEU A 221 -36.50 25.11 1.86
N VAL A 222 -35.19 25.24 1.97
CA VAL A 222 -34.25 25.30 0.85
C VAL A 222 -33.24 24.17 0.99
N VAL A 223 -33.08 23.35 -0.04
CA VAL A 223 -32.28 22.12 0.01
C VAL A 223 -31.14 22.20 -1.01
N GLU A 224 -29.94 21.81 -0.58
CA GLU A 224 -28.82 21.64 -1.48
C GLU A 224 -29.02 20.38 -2.35
N THR A 225 -29.13 20.58 -3.67
CA THR A 225 -29.33 19.50 -4.65
C THR A 225 -27.99 19.00 -5.19
N ASP A 226 -27.08 19.93 -5.49
CA ASP A 226 -25.69 19.70 -5.88
C ASP A 226 -24.78 20.65 -5.08
N SER A 227 -23.46 20.43 -5.14
CA SER A 227 -22.49 21.28 -4.44
C SER A 227 -22.70 22.77 -4.75
N ASN A 228 -23.08 23.57 -3.75
CA ASN A 228 -23.43 25.00 -3.85
C ASN A 228 -24.66 25.33 -4.73
N THR A 229 -25.52 24.35 -4.99
CA THR A 229 -26.72 24.50 -5.81
C THR A 229 -27.93 24.18 -4.95
N TRP A 230 -28.81 25.16 -4.80
CA TRP A 230 -29.87 25.17 -3.81
C TRP A 230 -31.23 25.29 -4.49
N LEU A 231 -32.19 24.47 -4.07
CA LEU A 231 -33.55 24.47 -4.59
C LEU A 231 -34.51 24.82 -3.46
N TYR A 232 -35.44 25.74 -3.71
CA TYR A 232 -36.52 26.04 -2.77
C TYR A 232 -37.61 24.98 -2.90
N PHE A 233 -37.92 24.30 -1.80
CA PHE A 233 -38.87 23.18 -1.76
C PHE A 233 -40.29 23.61 -1.39
N GLY A 234 -40.48 24.82 -0.84
CA GLY A 234 -41.77 25.34 -0.38
C GLY A 234 -41.80 25.63 1.13
N ARG A 235 -43.00 25.95 1.61
CA ARG A 235 -43.29 26.20 3.01
C ARG A 235 -43.88 24.94 3.65
N TYR A 236 -43.30 24.53 4.77
CA TYR A 236 -43.64 23.28 5.47
C TYR A 236 -43.98 23.51 6.93
N THR A 237 -44.78 22.60 7.48
CA THR A 237 -44.85 22.37 8.93
C THR A 237 -44.30 20.98 9.23
N SER A 238 -43.61 20.83 10.36
CA SER A 238 -42.98 19.57 10.78
C SER A 238 -43.65 19.04 12.03
N ARG A 239 -44.01 17.74 12.03
CA ARG A 239 -44.61 17.05 13.18
C ARG A 239 -43.91 15.72 13.46
N PRO A 240 -43.84 15.26 14.72
CA PRO A 240 -43.25 13.96 15.05
C PRO A 240 -43.95 12.82 14.30
N PHE A 241 -43.17 12.01 13.57
CA PHE A 241 -43.68 10.87 12.82
C PHE A 241 -43.45 9.57 13.59
N SER A 242 -44.29 9.36 14.60
CA SER A 242 -44.14 8.28 15.58
C SER A 242 -44.19 6.89 14.91
N SER A 243 -43.37 5.94 15.39
CA SER A 243 -43.24 4.57 14.84
C SER A 243 -42.48 4.46 13.50
N TYR A 244 -42.05 5.60 12.96
CA TYR A 244 -41.30 5.70 11.71
C TYR A 244 -39.90 6.27 11.94
N GLU A 245 -39.34 6.08 13.14
CA GLU A 245 -37.94 6.40 13.43
C GLU A 245 -36.99 5.68 12.45
N MET A 246 -35.81 6.25 12.28
CA MET A 246 -34.81 5.66 11.38
C MET A 246 -34.49 4.24 11.83
N ARG A 247 -34.62 3.27 10.92
CA ARG A 247 -34.25 1.89 11.23
C ARG A 247 -32.74 1.75 11.32
N LEU A 248 -32.28 0.79 12.13
CA LEU A 248 -30.84 0.48 12.24
C LEU A 248 -30.21 0.17 10.87
N SER A 249 -30.94 -0.52 9.99
CA SER A 249 -30.47 -0.80 8.63
C SER A 249 -30.17 0.46 7.82
N GLU A 250 -30.99 1.50 7.95
CA GLU A 250 -30.77 2.80 7.31
C GLU A 250 -29.58 3.52 7.91
N TRP A 251 -29.51 3.56 9.24
CA TRP A 251 -28.38 4.13 9.96
C TRP A 251 -27.06 3.50 9.50
N MET A 252 -27.01 2.18 9.40
CA MET A 252 -25.82 1.45 8.96
C MET A 252 -25.41 1.77 7.52
N THR A 253 -26.35 2.18 6.66
CA THR A 253 -26.09 2.58 5.27
C THR A 253 -25.66 4.04 5.10
N LEU A 254 -25.78 4.87 6.14
CA LEU A 254 -25.26 6.23 6.10
C LEU A 254 -23.73 6.22 6.00
N ASP A 255 -23.18 7.22 5.31
CA ASP A 255 -21.75 7.44 5.28
C ASP A 255 -21.21 7.86 6.67
N GLU A 256 -19.94 7.57 6.89
CA GLU A 256 -19.27 7.80 8.16
C GLU A 256 -19.22 9.27 8.56
N GLN A 257 -19.10 10.18 7.59
CA GLN A 257 -19.05 11.62 7.86
C GLN A 257 -20.41 12.15 8.33
N THR A 258 -21.52 11.69 7.72
CA THR A 258 -22.89 11.99 8.18
C THR A 258 -23.09 11.54 9.63
N LYS A 259 -22.71 10.29 9.95
CA LYS A 259 -22.82 9.77 11.32
C LYS A 259 -22.02 10.58 12.32
N LEU A 260 -20.78 10.93 11.99
CA LEU A 260 -19.90 11.72 12.85
C LEU A 260 -20.47 13.12 13.11
N ILE A 261 -20.90 13.83 12.06
CA ILE A 261 -21.50 15.17 12.18
C ILE A 261 -22.75 15.11 13.05
N PHE A 262 -23.62 14.12 12.82
CA PHE A 262 -24.82 13.94 13.64
C PHE A 262 -24.49 13.65 15.11
N CYS A 263 -23.63 12.67 15.38
CA CYS A 263 -23.26 12.31 16.76
C CYS A 263 -22.58 13.47 17.48
N SER A 264 -21.75 14.25 16.79
CA SER A 264 -21.12 15.46 17.34
C SER A 264 -22.16 16.52 17.74
N ARG A 265 -23.22 16.70 16.94
CA ARG A 265 -24.31 17.64 17.25
C ARG A 265 -25.10 17.17 18.48
N VAL A 266 -25.57 15.92 18.47
CA VAL A 266 -26.29 15.30 19.61
C VAL A 266 -25.46 15.35 20.89
N ALA A 267 -24.16 15.10 20.80
CA ALA A 267 -23.26 15.18 21.95
C ALA A 267 -23.15 16.59 22.52
N SER A 268 -23.04 17.59 21.65
CA SER A 268 -22.92 19.00 22.05
C SER A 268 -24.18 19.47 22.76
N GLU A 269 -25.35 19.02 22.31
CA GLU A 269 -26.64 19.34 22.95
C GLU A 269 -26.80 18.69 24.32
N ASN A 270 -26.44 17.41 24.45
CA ASN A 270 -26.49 16.69 25.72
C ASN A 270 -25.59 17.29 26.80
N SER A 271 -24.54 18.02 26.40
CA SER A 271 -23.58 18.62 27.32
C SER A 271 -24.14 19.78 28.15
N LYS A 272 -25.31 20.36 27.78
CA LYS A 272 -25.96 21.51 28.44
C LYS A 272 -25.07 22.75 28.67
N LEU A 273 -23.82 22.74 28.21
CA LEU A 273 -22.83 23.79 28.40
C LEU A 273 -22.59 24.49 27.06
N PRO A 274 -23.02 25.74 26.90
CA PRO A 274 -23.10 26.40 25.59
C PRO A 274 -21.76 26.71 24.90
N ILE A 275 -20.62 26.41 25.52
CA ILE A 275 -19.30 26.91 25.08
C ILE A 275 -18.28 25.78 24.86
N GLN A 276 -18.52 24.58 25.37
CA GLN A 276 -17.54 23.49 25.22
C GLN A 276 -18.02 22.47 24.20
N PRO A 277 -17.20 22.14 23.18
CA PRO A 277 -17.51 21.01 22.31
C PRO A 277 -17.59 19.74 23.15
N ALA A 278 -18.55 18.88 22.85
CA ALA A 278 -18.67 17.62 23.58
C ALA A 278 -17.39 16.81 23.49
N SER A 279 -17.02 16.16 24.60
CA SER A 279 -15.81 15.34 24.65
C SER A 279 -15.85 14.25 23.58
N TYR A 280 -14.69 13.94 23.00
CA TYR A 280 -14.56 12.88 22.01
C TYR A 280 -15.08 11.52 22.51
N THR A 281 -14.90 11.23 23.80
CA THR A 281 -15.45 10.03 24.45
C THR A 281 -16.98 9.99 24.40
N THR A 282 -17.64 11.12 24.69
CA THR A 282 -19.11 11.22 24.62
C THR A 282 -19.62 11.01 23.19
N GLN A 283 -18.89 11.52 22.18
CA GLN A 283 -19.24 11.32 20.78
C GLN A 283 -19.13 9.84 20.37
N ILE A 284 -18.09 9.13 20.81
CA ILE A 284 -17.94 7.69 20.57
C ILE A 284 -19.06 6.90 21.25
N ASP A 285 -19.37 7.21 22.52
CA ASP A 285 -20.41 6.51 23.26
C ASP A 285 -21.78 6.69 22.61
N ILE A 286 -22.12 7.91 22.20
CA ILE A 286 -23.37 8.21 21.47
C ILE A 286 -23.40 7.45 20.16
N ARG A 287 -22.31 7.47 19.39
CA ARG A 287 -22.20 6.74 18.13
C ARG A 287 -22.43 5.24 18.35
N GLN A 288 -21.77 4.63 19.34
CA GLN A 288 -21.92 3.22 19.65
C GLN A 288 -23.38 2.85 20.00
N ARG A 289 -24.12 3.74 20.67
CA ARG A 289 -25.53 3.53 20.99
C ARG A 289 -26.43 3.55 19.75
N TYR A 290 -26.15 4.41 18.76
CA TYR A 290 -26.85 4.36 17.47
C TYR A 290 -26.44 3.14 16.65
N ASP A 291 -25.14 2.83 16.58
CA ASP A 291 -24.61 1.66 15.84
C ASP A 291 -25.12 0.32 16.41
N SER A 292 -25.50 0.27 17.70
CA SER A 292 -26.11 -0.89 18.35
C SER A 292 -27.65 -0.87 18.37
N GLY A 293 -28.28 0.20 17.86
CA GLY A 293 -29.74 0.36 17.90
C GLY A 293 -30.32 0.62 19.30
N GLN A 294 -29.49 0.99 20.27
CA GLN A 294 -29.98 1.44 21.59
C GLN A 294 -30.64 2.82 21.50
N PHE A 295 -30.14 3.68 20.60
CA PHE A 295 -30.73 4.97 20.27
C PHE A 295 -31.34 4.94 18.88
N ASN A 296 -32.45 5.66 18.73
CA ASN A 296 -33.17 5.81 17.46
C ASN A 296 -33.08 7.26 16.99
N VAL A 297 -32.91 7.47 15.69
CA VAL A 297 -32.96 8.82 15.12
C VAL A 297 -34.43 9.18 14.88
N PRO A 298 -34.95 10.25 15.51
CA PRO A 298 -36.36 10.61 15.39
C PRO A 298 -36.69 11.05 13.96
N CYS A 299 -37.85 10.62 13.48
CA CYS A 299 -38.40 11.00 12.19
C CYS A 299 -39.54 12.00 12.37
N TYR A 300 -39.64 12.92 11.44
CA TYR A 300 -40.69 13.94 11.42
C TYR A 300 -41.30 14.00 10.02
N SER A 301 -42.62 14.10 9.98
CA SER A 301 -43.39 14.27 8.77
C SER A 301 -43.37 15.74 8.37
N LEU A 302 -43.26 15.99 7.08
CA LEU A 302 -43.27 17.31 6.48
C LEU A 302 -44.56 17.49 5.68
N GLU A 303 -45.43 18.37 6.17
CA GLU A 303 -46.64 18.78 5.47
C GLU A 303 -46.34 20.06 4.70
N CYS A 304 -46.48 20.06 3.37
CA CYS A 304 -46.40 21.30 2.61
C CYS A 304 -47.67 22.12 2.87
N VAL A 305 -47.51 23.38 3.26
CA VAL A 305 -48.61 24.30 3.56
C VAL A 305 -48.66 25.50 2.61
N GLY A 306 -47.72 25.58 1.66
CA GLY A 306 -47.68 26.64 0.66
C GLY A 306 -46.37 26.67 -0.12
N TYR A 307 -46.33 27.54 -1.13
CA TYR A 307 -45.13 27.82 -1.92
C TYR A 307 -45.02 29.32 -2.16
N ASP A 308 -43.97 29.96 -1.63
CA ASP A 308 -43.78 31.40 -1.70
C ASP A 308 -43.00 31.79 -2.97
N MET A 309 -43.73 32.25 -3.98
CA MET A 309 -43.15 32.67 -5.26
C MET A 309 -42.25 33.91 -5.13
N GLU A 310 -42.57 34.82 -4.22
CA GLU A 310 -41.77 36.04 -4.02
C GLU A 310 -40.40 35.68 -3.42
N LEU A 311 -40.39 34.78 -2.44
CA LEU A 311 -39.15 34.25 -1.87
C LEU A 311 -38.33 33.47 -2.91
N TYR A 312 -39.00 32.63 -3.72
CA TYR A 312 -38.35 31.91 -4.81
C TYR A 312 -37.65 32.88 -5.77
N ASP A 313 -38.35 33.90 -6.26
CA ASP A 313 -37.81 34.89 -7.19
C ASP A 313 -36.70 35.73 -6.55
N ALA A 314 -36.83 36.07 -5.26
CA ALA A 314 -35.79 36.76 -4.50
C ALA A 314 -34.52 35.92 -4.35
N LEU A 315 -34.65 34.62 -4.07
CA LEU A 315 -33.50 33.69 -4.01
C LEU A 315 -32.77 33.63 -5.35
N GLN A 316 -33.49 33.48 -6.47
CA GLN A 316 -32.89 33.45 -7.81
C GLN A 316 -32.19 34.75 -8.18
N SER A 317 -32.84 35.88 -7.90
CA SER A 317 -32.33 37.22 -8.21
C SER A 317 -31.05 37.51 -7.42
N THR A 318 -31.05 37.23 -6.11
CA THR A 318 -29.89 37.44 -5.25
C THR A 318 -28.75 36.51 -5.62
N ALA A 319 -29.01 35.24 -5.91
CA ALA A 319 -27.97 34.30 -6.35
C ALA A 319 -27.30 34.76 -7.65
N THR A 320 -28.10 35.26 -8.60
CA THR A 320 -27.59 35.81 -9.87
C THR A 320 -26.73 37.05 -9.64
N MET A 321 -27.17 37.96 -8.76
CA MET A 321 -26.43 39.18 -8.39
C MET A 321 -25.06 38.83 -7.78
N LEU A 322 -25.02 37.94 -6.78
CA LEU A 322 -23.78 37.52 -6.11
C LEU A 322 -22.80 36.85 -7.08
N ARG A 323 -23.30 36.10 -8.07
CA ARG A 323 -22.46 35.51 -9.12
C ARG A 323 -21.81 36.58 -9.99
N CYS A 324 -22.59 37.57 -10.44
CA CYS A 324 -22.07 38.66 -11.27
C CYS A 324 -21.03 39.53 -10.56
N ASP A 325 -21.17 39.79 -9.26
CA ASP A 325 -20.21 40.60 -8.51
C ASP A 325 -18.86 39.89 -8.35
N ARG A 326 -18.86 38.58 -8.11
CA ARG A 326 -17.61 37.78 -8.05
C ARG A 326 -16.84 37.79 -9.38
N GLU A 327 -17.54 37.70 -10.51
CA GLU A 327 -16.91 37.75 -11.83
C GLU A 327 -16.24 39.12 -12.09
N ARG A 328 -16.87 40.21 -11.62
CA ARG A 328 -16.30 41.56 -11.72
C ARG A 328 -15.04 41.72 -10.88
N ASP A 329 -15.02 41.19 -9.67
CA ASP A 329 -13.85 41.26 -8.78
C ASP A 329 -12.64 40.50 -9.35
N VAL A 330 -12.87 39.29 -9.86
CA VAL A 330 -11.81 38.50 -10.53
C VAL A 330 -11.26 39.24 -11.75
N SER A 331 -12.13 39.84 -12.57
CA SER A 331 -11.70 40.60 -13.76
C SER A 331 -10.88 41.86 -13.40
N THR A 332 -11.17 42.49 -12.27
CA THR A 332 -10.46 43.69 -11.77
C THR A 332 -9.08 43.32 -11.22
N ILE A 333 -8.97 42.17 -10.54
CA ILE A 333 -7.68 41.65 -10.03
C ILE A 333 -6.77 41.23 -11.20
N SER A 334 -7.30 40.56 -12.22
CA SER A 334 -6.50 40.20 -13.41
C SER A 334 -5.99 41.42 -14.18
N ARG A 335 -6.76 42.51 -14.25
CA ARG A 335 -6.34 43.77 -14.91
C ARG A 335 -5.30 44.55 -14.10
N SER A 336 -5.33 44.47 -12.77
CA SER A 336 -4.36 45.17 -11.91
C SER A 336 -3.00 44.45 -11.82
N LEU A 337 -2.97 43.12 -11.97
CA LEU A 337 -1.72 42.34 -12.03
C LEU A 337 -1.01 42.41 -13.39
N GLY A 338 -1.73 42.70 -14.48
CA GLY A 338 -1.17 42.91 -15.83
C GLY A 338 -0.39 44.22 -16.02
N LYS A 339 -0.31 45.08 -15.00
CA LYS A 339 0.43 46.37 -15.02
C LYS A 339 1.63 46.41 -14.08
N ARG A 340 2.11 45.27 -13.58
CA ARG A 340 3.47 45.25 -13.00
C ARG A 340 4.49 45.34 -14.14
N ARG A 341 5.06 46.55 -14.25
CA ARG A 341 6.29 46.87 -14.97
C ARG A 341 7.25 45.70 -14.94
N ARG A 342 7.70 45.31 -16.12
CA ARG A 342 8.96 44.62 -16.37
C ARG A 342 10.09 45.47 -15.78
N THR A 343 10.36 45.33 -14.47
CA THR A 343 11.63 45.77 -13.90
C THR A 343 12.63 44.67 -14.21
N GLU A 344 13.57 45.05 -15.07
CA GLU A 344 14.75 44.30 -15.45
C GLU A 344 15.44 43.76 -14.19
N THR A 345 15.36 42.45 -13.97
CA THR A 345 16.29 41.74 -13.08
C THR A 345 17.65 41.70 -13.79
N PRO A 346 18.73 42.22 -13.17
CA PRO A 346 20.07 42.11 -13.72
C PRO A 346 20.49 40.65 -13.75
N SER A 347 20.91 40.22 -14.95
CA SER A 347 21.63 38.99 -15.21
C SER A 347 22.94 38.96 -14.39
N ILE A 348 22.98 38.14 -13.34
CA ILE A 348 24.23 37.74 -12.70
C ILE A 348 24.51 36.30 -13.11
N TYR A 349 25.55 36.15 -13.93
CA TYR A 349 26.20 34.88 -14.25
C TYR A 349 26.71 34.22 -12.96
N GLY A 350 26.39 32.95 -12.77
CA GLY A 350 26.90 32.11 -11.70
C GLY A 350 26.82 30.64 -12.09
N LEU A 351 27.97 30.09 -12.41
CA LEU A 351 28.24 28.70 -12.79
C LEU A 351 27.68 27.69 -11.79
N GLY A 352 27.18 26.56 -12.30
CA GLY A 352 26.79 25.43 -11.48
C GLY A 352 26.28 24.28 -12.33
N GLU A 353 27.21 23.42 -12.76
CA GLU A 353 26.92 22.11 -13.35
C GLU A 353 26.06 21.29 -12.39
N GLY A 354 24.97 20.72 -12.91
CA GLY A 354 24.07 19.85 -12.17
C GLY A 354 23.28 18.98 -13.14
N GLU A 355 23.67 17.71 -13.21
CA GLU A 355 23.11 16.67 -14.08
C GLU A 355 21.58 16.53 -13.96
N PRO A 356 20.86 16.31 -15.07
CA PRO A 356 19.48 15.89 -15.02
C PRO A 356 19.40 14.37 -14.75
N THR A 357 19.01 14.02 -13.53
CA THR A 357 18.55 12.68 -13.17
C THR A 357 17.28 12.36 -13.97
N LYS A 358 17.43 11.47 -14.96
CA LYS A 358 16.33 10.85 -15.69
C LYS A 358 15.53 9.98 -14.74
N THR A 359 14.37 10.44 -14.31
CA THR A 359 13.35 9.62 -13.65
C THR A 359 12.73 8.71 -14.72
N LYS A 360 13.21 7.46 -14.78
CA LYS A 360 12.56 6.38 -15.53
C LYS A 360 11.26 6.03 -14.80
N THR A 361 10.13 6.41 -15.37
CA THR A 361 8.81 5.87 -15.04
C THR A 361 8.81 4.38 -15.36
N ALA A 362 8.86 3.53 -14.34
CA ALA A 362 8.64 2.10 -14.49
C ALA A 362 7.16 1.88 -14.82
N ARG A 363 6.89 1.57 -16.09
CA ARG A 363 5.61 1.04 -16.56
C ARG A 363 5.49 -0.39 -16.02
N ILE A 364 4.67 -0.58 -15.00
CA ILE A 364 4.27 -1.90 -14.52
C ILE A 364 3.30 -2.44 -15.58
N GLU A 365 3.78 -3.35 -16.41
CA GLU A 365 2.94 -4.17 -17.27
C GLU A 365 2.16 -5.13 -16.37
N GLY A 366 0.87 -4.87 -16.22
CA GLY A 366 -0.07 -5.79 -15.60
C GLY A 366 -0.16 -7.05 -16.44
N THR A 367 0.27 -8.17 -15.87
CA THR A 367 0.05 -9.50 -16.40
C THR A 367 -1.46 -9.78 -16.38
N THR A 368 -2.08 -9.80 -17.55
CA THR A 368 -3.42 -10.36 -17.75
C THR A 368 -3.32 -11.87 -17.55
N VAL A 369 -3.82 -12.34 -16.41
CA VAL A 369 -4.14 -13.77 -16.24
C VAL A 369 -5.45 -14.00 -16.98
N ASN A 370 -5.34 -14.68 -18.12
CA ASN A 370 -6.48 -15.27 -18.82
C ASN A 370 -7.09 -16.35 -17.93
N ASP A 371 -8.27 -16.08 -17.40
CA ASP A 371 -9.11 -17.10 -16.77
C ASP A 371 -10.00 -17.70 -17.86
N ALA A 372 -9.46 -18.74 -18.51
CA ALA A 372 -10.21 -19.65 -19.35
C ALA A 372 -10.47 -20.92 -18.52
N GLY A 373 -11.72 -21.09 -18.09
CA GLY A 373 -12.16 -22.23 -17.31
C GLY A 373 -13.62 -22.51 -17.60
N GLU A 374 -13.87 -23.14 -18.75
CA GLU A 374 -15.11 -23.84 -19.08
C GLU A 374 -15.50 -24.82 -17.96
N GLY A 375 -16.79 -24.86 -17.63
CA GLY A 375 -17.33 -25.75 -16.60
C GLY A 375 -18.81 -26.00 -16.83
N LEU A 376 -19.12 -26.58 -17.98
CA LEU A 376 -20.41 -27.15 -18.36
C LEU A 376 -20.79 -28.26 -17.36
N VAL A 377 -21.91 -28.12 -16.62
CA VAL A 377 -22.57 -29.27 -15.98
C VAL A 377 -24.07 -29.21 -16.28
N LYS A 378 -24.49 -30.16 -17.12
CA LYS A 378 -25.87 -30.64 -17.27
C LYS A 378 -26.05 -31.86 -16.35
N GLY A 379 -27.29 -32.04 -15.85
CA GLY A 379 -27.79 -33.24 -15.19
C GLY A 379 -27.97 -33.03 -13.68
N GLU A 380 -29.14 -33.20 -13.06
CA GLU A 380 -30.38 -33.91 -13.42
C GLU A 380 -31.64 -33.07 -13.18
#